data_AF-A0A8T4PHY5-F1
#
_entry.id   AF-A0A8T4PHY5-F1
#
_cell.length_a   1.000
_cell.length_b   1.000
_cell.length_c   1.000
_cell.angle_alpha   90.00
_cell.angle_beta   90.00
_cell.angle_gamma   90.00
#
_symmetry.space_group_name_H-M   'P 1'
#
loop_
_entity.id
_entity.type
_entity.pdbx_description
1 polymer ?
#
loop_
_entity_poly.entity_id
_entity_poly.type
_entity_poly.pdbx_seq_one_letter_code
_entity_poly.pdbx_strand_id
1 'polypeptide(L)'
;MSEIIKLDKLDKKILLHLDRNSRIFSSKLGKRLKISREVVDYRINRLMQKGVIKKFYTHIAIHKISYTLYKLYLKIKGLDPEQEKGLIEYFNKNENVIWVASCDGVYDLIVTLAHTDVYKLNDILQDCFHRYGSYFISKDITISTRTYNCLNSFLGWKAGIDEPFLIGKEKGFQTLDEKNMELLRLLANNARMPVVELAKKLELTSSAVIYRMRELEKKGFIGRYSCLLDGSKLGYVFCKVFLTLNFVNKEKEKELFQFCLQHNNITLFVYCIGQWDFEINIKIDSMPAFHELLKEIKARFSEIIKECESVIIFKEHKFNRFPGAYPTGS
;
A
#
# COMPACT_ATOMS: atom_id res chain seq x y z
N MET A 1 11.01 7.43 21.96
CA MET A 1 9.68 7.46 21.29
C MET A 1 9.53 8.81 20.62
N SER A 2 9.21 8.87 19.32
CA SER A 2 8.97 10.16 18.67
C SER A 2 7.64 10.76 19.12
N GLU A 3 7.60 12.08 19.27
CA GLU A 3 6.41 12.85 19.64
C GLU A 3 5.20 12.48 18.75
N ILE A 4 4.06 12.15 19.37
CA ILE A 4 2.79 11.91 18.68
C ILE A 4 2.22 13.26 18.23
N ILE A 5 1.95 13.38 16.93
CA ILE A 5 1.48 14.62 16.31
C ILE A 5 -0.05 14.59 16.26
N LYS A 6 -0.66 15.53 16.99
CA LYS A 6 -2.11 15.75 16.94
C LYS A 6 -2.47 16.57 15.69
N LEU A 7 -3.32 16.01 14.84
CA LEU A 7 -3.87 16.70 13.67
C LEU A 7 -5.11 17.50 14.05
N ASP A 8 -5.15 18.76 13.65
CA ASP A 8 -6.37 19.55 13.78
C ASP A 8 -7.39 19.23 12.67
N LYS A 9 -8.58 19.83 12.76
CA LYS A 9 -9.66 19.62 11.78
C LYS A 9 -9.25 20.04 10.35
N LEU A 10 -8.39 21.05 10.22
CA LEU A 10 -7.93 21.53 8.92
C LEU A 10 -6.90 20.57 8.32
N ASP A 11 -5.96 20.08 9.13
CA ASP A 11 -4.97 19.08 8.72
C ASP A 11 -5.66 17.84 8.15
N LYS A 12 -6.68 17.32 8.86
CA LYS A 12 -7.48 16.17 8.40
C LYS A 12 -8.19 16.43 7.07
N LYS A 13 -8.75 17.63 6.88
CA LYS A 13 -9.39 18.03 5.60
C LYS A 13 -8.39 18.11 4.46
N ILE A 14 -7.19 18.67 4.71
CA ILE A 14 -6.10 18.72 3.73
C ILE A 14 -5.69 17.30 3.35
N LEU A 15 -5.45 16.42 4.33
CA LEU A 15 -5.04 15.04 4.10
C LEU A 15 -6.09 14.25 3.32
N LEU A 16 -7.39 14.41 3.60
CA LEU A 16 -8.46 13.79 2.81
C LEU A 16 -8.38 14.19 1.32
N HIS A 17 -8.15 15.47 1.03
CA HIS A 17 -8.01 15.93 -0.35
C HIS A 17 -6.74 15.41 -1.02
N LEU A 18 -5.63 15.30 -0.28
CA LEU A 18 -4.38 14.75 -0.79
C LEU A 18 -4.44 13.24 -1.01
N ASP A 19 -5.22 12.51 -0.20
CA ASP A 19 -5.42 11.07 -0.37
C ASP A 19 -6.23 10.74 -1.64
N ARG A 20 -7.15 11.65 -1.99
CA ARG A 20 -7.93 11.60 -3.23
C ARG A 20 -7.12 12.03 -4.46
N ASN A 21 -6.39 13.13 -4.35
CA ASN A 21 -5.53 13.63 -5.41
C ASN A 21 -4.41 14.51 -4.82
N SER A 22 -3.25 13.90 -4.57
CA SER A 22 -2.08 14.60 -4.06
C SER A 22 -1.44 15.55 -5.05
N ARG A 23 -1.82 15.56 -6.34
CA ARG A 23 -1.37 16.55 -7.33
C ARG A 23 -2.23 17.82 -7.36
N ILE A 24 -3.26 17.93 -6.51
CA ILE A 24 -4.08 19.14 -6.44
C ILE A 24 -3.21 20.38 -6.16
N PHE A 25 -3.40 21.44 -6.95
CA PHE A 25 -2.75 22.72 -6.71
C PHE A 25 -3.22 23.32 -5.38
N SER A 26 -2.30 23.83 -4.59
CA SER A 26 -2.59 24.43 -3.28
C SER A 26 -3.57 25.60 -3.37
N SER A 27 -3.56 26.36 -4.48
CA SER A 27 -4.54 27.41 -4.76
C SER A 27 -5.97 26.87 -4.92
N LYS A 28 -6.13 25.75 -5.64
CA LYS A 28 -7.43 25.08 -5.82
C LYS A 28 -7.91 24.46 -4.51
N LEU A 29 -6.99 23.87 -3.73
CA LEU A 29 -7.30 23.33 -2.41
C LEU A 29 -7.70 24.43 -1.42
N GLY A 30 -6.99 25.56 -1.41
CA GLY A 30 -7.31 26.73 -0.58
C GLY A 30 -8.71 27.28 -0.86
N LYS A 31 -9.06 27.46 -2.15
CA LYS A 31 -10.42 27.84 -2.56
C LYS A 31 -11.50 26.88 -2.03
N ARG A 32 -11.27 25.56 -2.13
CA ARG A 32 -12.21 24.53 -1.62
C ARG A 32 -12.39 24.58 -0.11
N LEU A 33 -11.30 24.83 0.62
CA LEU A 33 -11.28 24.85 2.07
C LEU A 33 -11.55 26.23 2.68
N LYS A 34 -11.76 27.26 1.84
CA LYS A 34 -11.93 28.66 2.23
C LYS A 34 -10.75 29.18 3.07
N ILE A 35 -9.53 28.86 2.65
CA ILE A 35 -8.26 29.34 3.24
C ILE A 35 -7.29 29.78 2.14
N SER A 36 -6.23 30.52 2.50
CA SER A 36 -5.23 30.96 1.53
C SER A 36 -4.39 29.79 0.99
N ARG A 37 -3.75 30.00 -0.17
CA ARG A 37 -2.80 29.04 -0.75
C ARG A 37 -1.61 28.81 0.20
N GLU A 38 -1.11 29.89 0.78
CA GLU A 38 0.06 29.92 1.66
C GLU A 38 -0.18 29.09 2.91
N VAL A 39 -1.40 29.13 3.47
CA VAL A 39 -1.79 28.27 4.59
C VAL A 39 -1.77 26.79 4.18
N VAL A 40 -2.27 26.45 3.00
CA VAL A 40 -2.21 25.06 2.49
C VAL A 40 -0.75 24.60 2.35
N ASP A 41 0.08 25.40 1.68
CA ASP A 41 1.49 25.09 1.45
C ASP A 41 2.25 24.91 2.78
N TYR A 42 2.06 25.82 3.73
CA TYR A 42 2.63 25.71 5.08
C TYR A 42 2.24 24.40 5.76
N ARG A 43 0.95 24.04 5.74
CA ARG A 43 0.43 22.84 6.41
C ARG A 43 0.99 21.55 5.80
N ILE A 44 1.03 21.46 4.47
CA ILE A 44 1.60 20.30 3.77
C ILE A 44 3.09 20.17 4.10
N ASN A 45 3.86 21.26 3.98
CA ASN A 45 5.29 21.25 4.25
C ASN A 45 5.59 20.89 5.71
N ARG A 46 4.81 21.43 6.66
CA ARG A 46 4.93 21.07 8.08
C ARG A 46 4.67 19.58 8.32
N LEU A 47 3.64 19.00 7.70
CA LEU A 47 3.33 17.58 7.83
C LEU A 47 4.42 16.68 7.19
N MET A 48 5.05 17.13 6.11
CA MET A 48 6.21 16.44 5.53
C MET A 48 7.44 16.54 6.42
N GLN A 49 7.78 17.74 6.91
CA GLN A 49 8.93 17.96 7.81
C GLN A 49 8.82 17.15 9.10
N LYS A 50 7.61 17.03 9.63
CA LYS A 50 7.36 16.19 10.82
C LYS A 50 7.29 14.68 10.52
N GLY A 51 7.43 14.27 9.26
CA GLY A 51 7.40 12.88 8.84
C GLY A 51 6.00 12.25 8.85
N VAL A 52 4.93 13.03 9.01
CA VAL A 52 3.54 12.53 8.90
C VAL A 52 3.25 12.13 7.46
N ILE A 53 3.61 12.98 6.50
CA ILE A 53 3.58 12.64 5.08
C ILE A 53 4.99 12.15 4.71
N LYS A 54 5.15 10.84 4.47
CA LYS A 54 6.43 10.26 4.06
C LYS A 54 6.78 10.61 2.62
N LYS A 55 5.79 10.53 1.73
CA LYS A 55 5.92 10.85 0.29
C LYS A 55 4.57 10.95 -0.41
N PHE A 56 4.57 11.46 -1.63
CA PHE A 56 3.43 11.41 -2.54
C PHE A 56 3.66 10.31 -3.57
N TYR A 57 2.68 9.44 -3.76
CA TYR A 57 2.82 8.24 -4.59
C TYR A 57 1.61 8.05 -5.50
N THR A 58 1.78 7.25 -6.55
CA THR A 58 0.72 6.97 -7.53
C THR A 58 0.18 5.56 -7.32
N HIS A 59 -1.15 5.43 -7.27
CA HIS A 59 -1.83 4.14 -7.34
C HIS A 59 -1.82 3.66 -8.79
N ILE A 60 -1.04 2.61 -9.07
CA ILE A 60 -0.85 2.08 -10.42
C ILE A 60 -1.47 0.69 -10.52
N ALA A 61 -2.26 0.46 -11.58
CA ALA A 61 -2.95 -0.77 -11.86
C ALA A 61 -2.01 -1.79 -12.53
N ILE A 62 -1.02 -2.27 -11.78
CA ILE A 62 0.05 -3.13 -12.32
C ILE A 62 -0.46 -4.44 -12.96
N HIS A 63 -1.65 -4.92 -12.59
CA HIS A 63 -2.30 -6.08 -13.20
C HIS A 63 -2.68 -5.86 -14.68
N LYS A 64 -2.82 -4.60 -15.13
CA LYS A 64 -3.10 -4.25 -16.53
C LYS A 64 -1.88 -4.36 -17.44
N ILE A 65 -0.70 -4.42 -16.85
CA ILE A 65 0.59 -4.61 -17.52
C ILE A 65 1.22 -5.94 -17.09
N SER A 66 0.38 -6.97 -16.95
CA SER A 66 0.74 -8.38 -16.69
C SER A 66 1.37 -8.71 -15.32
N TYR A 67 1.67 -7.74 -14.46
CA TYR A 67 2.24 -8.04 -13.14
C TYR A 67 1.22 -8.71 -12.22
N THR A 68 1.70 -9.72 -11.50
CA THR A 68 0.98 -10.43 -10.44
C THR A 68 1.65 -10.12 -9.11
N LEU A 69 0.84 -9.92 -8.07
CA LEU A 69 1.34 -9.67 -6.71
C LEU A 69 1.44 -10.98 -5.94
N TYR A 70 2.63 -11.25 -5.44
CA TYR A 70 2.96 -12.38 -4.56
C TYR A 70 3.38 -11.83 -3.20
N LYS A 71 2.99 -12.47 -2.11
CA LYS A 71 3.44 -12.13 -0.78
C LYS A 71 4.11 -13.33 -0.15
N LEU A 72 5.34 -13.14 0.30
CA LEU A 72 6.10 -14.10 1.08
C LEU A 72 6.01 -13.70 2.55
N TYR A 73 5.66 -14.66 3.40
CA TYR A 73 5.59 -14.55 4.84
C TYR A 73 6.66 -15.45 5.44
N LEU A 74 7.49 -14.91 6.33
CA LEU A 74 8.61 -15.65 6.93
C LEU A 74 8.50 -15.61 8.45
N LYS A 75 8.51 -16.80 9.06
CA LYS A 75 8.80 -16.96 10.49
C LYS A 75 10.27 -17.31 10.61
N ILE A 76 10.98 -16.59 11.46
CA ILE A 76 12.44 -16.58 11.52
C ILE A 76 12.91 -17.01 12.91
N LYS A 77 13.97 -17.80 12.97
CA LYS A 77 14.70 -18.15 14.19
C LYS A 77 16.16 -17.73 14.07
N GLY A 78 16.70 -17.20 15.17
CA GLY A 78 18.15 -17.10 15.36
C GLY A 78 18.90 -16.27 14.33
N LEU A 79 18.26 -15.30 13.65
CA LEU A 79 18.98 -14.26 12.93
C LEU A 79 19.56 -13.27 13.93
N ASP A 80 20.85 -13.01 13.84
CA ASP A 80 21.44 -11.86 14.51
C ASP A 80 21.08 -10.55 13.76
N PRO A 81 21.31 -9.37 14.37
CA PRO A 81 20.95 -8.10 13.75
C PRO A 81 21.63 -7.79 12.40
N GLU A 82 22.84 -8.31 12.16
CA GLU A 82 23.56 -8.10 10.91
C GLU A 82 22.97 -8.98 9.79
N GLN A 83 22.65 -10.23 10.11
CA GLN A 83 22.01 -11.15 9.18
C GLN A 83 20.57 -10.72 8.86
N GLU A 84 19.81 -10.24 9.86
CA GLU A 84 18.48 -9.65 9.64
C GLU A 84 18.56 -8.46 8.67
N LYS A 85 19.53 -7.56 8.91
CA LYS A 85 19.79 -6.44 8.00
C LYS A 85 20.16 -6.92 6.60
N GLY A 86 21.00 -7.95 6.47
CA GLY A 86 21.37 -8.56 5.19
C GLY A 86 20.16 -9.11 4.42
N LEU A 87 19.26 -9.81 5.11
CA LEU A 87 18.02 -10.33 4.52
C LEU A 87 17.09 -9.20 4.05
N ILE A 88 16.92 -8.16 4.87
CA ILE A 88 16.10 -6.99 4.51
C ILE A 88 16.72 -6.26 3.31
N GLU A 89 18.04 -6.06 3.31
CA GLU A 89 18.75 -5.41 2.21
C GLU A 89 18.67 -6.20 0.90
N TYR A 90 18.73 -7.53 0.98
CA TYR A 90 18.55 -8.42 -0.16
C TYR A 90 17.22 -8.12 -0.88
N PHE A 91 16.11 -8.11 -0.13
CA PHE A 91 14.81 -7.80 -0.69
C PHE A 91 14.68 -6.32 -1.10
N ASN A 92 15.27 -5.40 -0.35
CA ASN A 92 15.19 -3.98 -0.66
C ASN A 92 15.89 -3.62 -1.98
N LYS A 93 17.00 -4.28 -2.33
CA LYS A 93 17.75 -4.06 -3.58
C LYS A 93 17.03 -4.60 -4.81
N ASN A 94 16.16 -5.60 -4.66
CA ASN A 94 15.45 -6.18 -5.79
C ASN A 94 14.33 -5.25 -6.30
N GLU A 95 14.34 -4.93 -7.59
CA GLU A 95 13.36 -4.01 -8.20
C GLU A 95 11.92 -4.53 -8.19
N ASN A 96 11.74 -5.85 -8.20
CA ASN A 96 10.42 -6.50 -8.19
C ASN A 96 9.84 -6.65 -6.79
N VAL A 97 10.63 -6.45 -5.75
CA VAL A 97 10.13 -6.33 -4.38
C VAL A 97 9.56 -4.93 -4.20
N ILE A 98 8.27 -4.83 -3.92
CA ILE A 98 7.57 -3.56 -3.78
C ILE A 98 7.25 -3.20 -2.33
N TRP A 99 7.20 -4.16 -1.40
CA TRP A 99 6.98 -3.87 0.01
C TRP A 99 7.75 -4.86 0.88
N VAL A 100 8.37 -4.36 1.95
CA VAL A 100 9.07 -5.16 2.95
C VAL A 100 8.75 -4.57 4.32
N ALA A 101 8.27 -5.41 5.24
CA ALA A 101 7.94 -4.98 6.58
C ALA A 101 8.26 -6.04 7.63
N SER A 102 8.86 -5.63 8.74
CA SER A 102 8.97 -6.46 9.94
C SER A 102 7.71 -6.35 10.77
N CYS A 103 7.31 -7.48 11.36
CA CYS A 103 6.10 -7.58 12.15
C CYS A 103 6.25 -8.52 13.33
N ASP A 104 5.35 -8.42 14.29
CA ASP A 104 5.26 -9.31 15.44
C ASP A 104 3.98 -10.16 15.36
N GLY A 105 4.10 -11.46 15.65
CA GLY A 105 3.00 -12.42 15.69
C GLY A 105 3.39 -13.76 15.05
N VAL A 106 2.50 -14.28 14.21
CA VAL A 106 2.69 -15.56 13.49
C VAL A 106 3.81 -15.53 12.43
N TYR A 107 4.26 -14.33 12.02
CA TYR A 107 5.44 -14.13 11.16
C TYR A 107 6.25 -12.94 11.65
N ASP A 108 7.51 -12.88 11.22
CA ASP A 108 8.47 -11.84 11.59
C ASP A 108 8.79 -10.88 10.43
N LEU A 109 8.66 -11.35 9.19
CA LEU A 109 8.91 -10.55 7.98
C LEU A 109 7.87 -10.85 6.89
N ILE A 110 7.35 -9.79 6.26
CA ILE A 110 6.45 -9.87 5.10
C ILE A 110 7.07 -9.13 3.92
N VAL A 111 7.12 -9.81 2.78
CA VAL A 111 7.66 -9.28 1.52
C VAL A 111 6.59 -9.37 0.45
N THR A 112 6.27 -8.26 -0.22
CA THR A 112 5.42 -8.27 -1.43
C THR A 112 6.28 -8.10 -2.67
N LEU A 113 6.20 -9.07 -3.57
CA LEU A 113 6.83 -9.07 -4.88
C LEU A 113 5.78 -8.85 -5.97
N ALA A 114 6.15 -8.13 -7.01
CA ALA A 114 5.37 -7.94 -8.20
C ALA A 114 6.15 -8.52 -9.38
N HIS A 115 5.64 -9.57 -10.02
CA HIS A 115 6.33 -10.21 -11.14
C HIS A 115 5.36 -10.64 -12.25
N THR A 116 5.81 -10.61 -13.51
CA THR A 116 5.04 -11.07 -14.69
C THR A 116 5.20 -12.56 -14.96
N ASP A 117 6.30 -13.14 -14.49
CA ASP A 117 6.74 -14.52 -14.72
C ASP A 117 7.00 -15.25 -13.39
N VAL A 118 6.31 -16.37 -13.16
CA VAL A 118 6.44 -17.13 -11.90
C VAL A 118 7.78 -17.85 -11.76
N TYR A 119 8.45 -18.19 -12.86
CA TYR A 119 9.74 -18.88 -12.81
C TYR A 119 10.84 -17.94 -12.31
N LYS A 120 10.90 -16.72 -12.85
CA LYS A 120 11.81 -15.67 -12.38
C LYS A 120 11.53 -15.24 -10.94
N LEU A 121 10.26 -15.23 -10.52
CA LEU A 121 9.91 -15.05 -9.11
C LEU A 121 10.53 -16.17 -8.26
N ASN A 122 10.37 -17.42 -8.67
CA ASN A 122 10.92 -18.57 -7.97
C ASN A 122 12.46 -18.51 -7.88
N ASP A 123 13.15 -18.02 -8.90
CA ASP A 123 14.62 -17.83 -8.85
C ASP A 123 15.03 -16.89 -7.70
N ILE A 124 14.32 -15.77 -7.51
CA ILE A 124 14.54 -14.84 -6.40
C ILE A 124 14.28 -15.54 -5.05
N LEU A 125 13.21 -16.31 -4.96
CA LEU A 125 12.86 -17.02 -3.72
C LEU A 125 13.88 -18.10 -3.39
N GLN A 126 14.28 -18.92 -4.36
CA GLN A 126 15.28 -19.95 -4.19
C GLN A 126 16.62 -19.37 -3.78
N ASP A 127 17.10 -18.31 -4.43
CA ASP A 127 18.35 -17.66 -4.04
C ASP A 127 18.29 -17.14 -2.59
N CYS A 128 17.18 -16.54 -2.17
CA CYS A 128 16.97 -16.16 -0.77
C CYS A 128 17.00 -17.38 0.17
N PHE A 129 16.32 -18.47 -0.20
CA PHE A 129 16.23 -19.68 0.62
C PHE A 129 17.57 -20.42 0.72
N HIS A 130 18.41 -20.40 -0.31
CA HIS A 130 19.77 -20.95 -0.22
C HIS A 130 20.65 -20.16 0.74
N ARG A 131 20.50 -18.82 0.78
CA ARG A 131 21.31 -17.94 1.63
C ARG A 131 20.86 -17.93 3.09
N TYR A 132 19.55 -17.93 3.33
CA TYR A 132 18.96 -17.66 4.65
C TYR A 132 18.03 -18.77 5.16
N GLY A 133 17.82 -19.84 4.39
CA GLY A 133 16.82 -20.87 4.68
C GLY A 133 17.00 -21.60 6.01
N SER A 134 18.23 -21.70 6.51
CA SER A 134 18.54 -22.28 7.83
C SER A 134 17.87 -21.52 8.99
N TYR A 135 17.57 -20.24 8.79
CA TYR A 135 16.93 -19.37 9.76
C TYR A 135 15.40 -19.35 9.63
N PHE A 136 14.81 -19.96 8.61
CA PHE A 136 13.35 -19.95 8.43
C PHE A 136 12.71 -21.11 9.19
N ILE A 137 11.83 -20.79 10.14
CA ILE A 137 10.97 -21.77 10.82
C ILE A 137 9.88 -22.25 9.85
N SER A 138 9.18 -21.29 9.24
CA SER A 138 8.13 -21.54 8.27
C SER A 138 8.09 -20.44 7.23
N LYS A 139 7.48 -20.75 6.09
CA LYS A 139 7.30 -19.84 4.97
C LYS A 139 5.95 -20.10 4.31
N ASP A 140 5.24 -19.02 4.01
CA ASP A 140 3.97 -19.08 3.28
C ASP A 140 3.99 -18.09 2.13
N ILE A 141 3.36 -18.46 1.03
CA ILE A 141 3.26 -17.61 -0.16
C ILE A 141 1.78 -17.44 -0.49
N THR A 142 1.35 -16.19 -0.67
CA THR A 142 0.02 -15.89 -1.20
C THR A 142 0.11 -15.15 -2.53
N ILE A 143 -0.85 -15.42 -3.42
CA ILE A 143 -1.04 -14.72 -4.68
C ILE A 143 -2.26 -13.83 -4.54
N SER A 144 -2.08 -12.51 -4.65
CA SER A 144 -3.21 -11.58 -4.56
C SER A 144 -3.99 -11.57 -5.87
N THR A 145 -5.27 -11.90 -5.82
CA THR A 145 -6.17 -11.90 -6.99
C THR A 145 -6.93 -10.59 -7.14
N ARG A 146 -7.26 -9.94 -6.01
CA ARG A 146 -7.91 -8.62 -5.95
C ARG A 146 -7.41 -7.88 -4.72
N THR A 147 -7.02 -6.62 -4.87
CA THR A 147 -6.57 -5.75 -3.79
C THR A 147 -7.32 -4.44 -3.86
N TYR A 148 -8.09 -4.13 -2.83
CA TYR A 148 -8.90 -2.93 -2.70
C TYR A 148 -8.20 -1.96 -1.76
N ASN A 149 -7.71 -0.84 -2.28
CA ASN A 149 -7.06 0.19 -1.48
C ASN A 149 -8.09 1.26 -1.11
N CYS A 150 -8.40 1.37 0.18
CA CYS A 150 -9.34 2.34 0.71
C CYS A 150 -8.67 3.70 0.94
N LEU A 151 -9.46 4.73 1.24
CA LEU A 151 -8.93 5.99 1.79
C LEU A 151 -8.52 5.78 3.25
N ASN A 152 -7.68 6.68 3.77
CA ASN A 152 -7.20 6.69 5.15
C ASN A 152 -8.26 7.21 6.15
N SER A 153 -9.46 6.62 6.10
CA SER A 153 -10.64 7.02 6.88
C SER A 153 -10.44 6.92 8.39
N PHE A 154 -9.40 6.21 8.84
CA PHE A 154 -8.98 6.14 10.25
C PHE A 154 -8.67 7.52 10.84
N LEU A 155 -8.41 8.52 10.00
CA LEU A 155 -8.22 9.93 10.38
C LEU A 155 -9.53 10.66 10.75
N GLY A 156 -10.70 10.07 10.51
CA GLY A 156 -11.99 10.54 11.02
C GLY A 156 -12.99 11.03 9.99
N TRP A 157 -12.82 10.71 8.70
CA TRP A 157 -13.88 10.86 7.70
C TRP A 157 -14.58 9.52 7.45
N LYS A 158 -15.80 9.55 6.92
CA LYS A 158 -16.60 8.36 6.64
C LYS A 158 -15.89 7.48 5.60
N ALA A 159 -15.73 6.18 5.89
CA ALA A 159 -15.29 5.19 4.91
C ALA A 159 -16.36 4.90 3.85
N GLY A 160 -15.95 4.33 2.72
CA GLY A 160 -16.83 4.07 1.58
C GLY A 160 -17.34 5.31 0.83
N ILE A 161 -16.82 6.52 1.13
CA ILE A 161 -17.21 7.76 0.41
C ILE A 161 -16.73 7.77 -1.04
N ASP A 162 -15.63 7.08 -1.32
CA ASP A 162 -15.10 6.88 -2.67
C ASP A 162 -14.93 5.38 -2.89
N GLU A 163 -15.05 4.95 -4.15
CA GLU A 163 -14.72 3.58 -4.52
C GLU A 163 -13.24 3.28 -4.23
N PRO A 164 -12.93 2.11 -3.63
CA PRO A 164 -11.55 1.72 -3.40
C PRO A 164 -10.81 1.52 -4.71
N PHE A 165 -9.52 1.85 -4.73
CA PHE A 165 -8.69 1.57 -5.90
C PHE A 165 -8.38 0.07 -5.99
N LEU A 166 -8.91 -0.58 -7.02
CA LEU A 166 -8.77 -2.01 -7.29
C LEU A 166 -7.50 -2.32 -8.10
N ILE A 167 -6.73 -3.29 -7.62
CA ILE A 167 -5.66 -3.97 -8.36
C ILE A 167 -6.06 -5.44 -8.49
N GLY A 168 -6.14 -5.97 -9.70
CA GLY A 168 -6.47 -7.38 -9.97
C GLY A 168 -7.84 -7.53 -10.65
N LYS A 169 -8.53 -8.65 -10.37
CA LYS A 169 -9.81 -9.10 -10.98
C LYS A 169 -9.68 -9.69 -12.40
N GLU A 170 -9.08 -8.98 -13.33
CA GLU A 170 -8.83 -9.47 -14.70
C GLU A 170 -7.43 -9.03 -15.13
N LYS A 171 -6.61 -9.94 -15.69
CA LYS A 171 -5.30 -9.56 -16.24
C LYS A 171 -5.51 -8.81 -17.55
N GLY A 172 -5.00 -7.57 -17.60
CA GLY A 172 -4.81 -6.89 -18.87
C GLY A 172 -3.49 -7.33 -19.48
N PHE A 173 -3.51 -7.67 -20.77
CA PHE A 173 -2.30 -7.94 -21.57
C PHE A 173 -1.89 -6.71 -22.37
N GLN A 174 -2.18 -5.50 -21.86
CA GLN A 174 -1.87 -4.29 -22.60
C GLN A 174 -0.38 -4.00 -22.50
N THR A 175 0.31 -4.12 -23.62
CA THR A 175 1.69 -3.66 -23.75
C THR A 175 1.70 -2.13 -23.71
N LEU A 176 2.31 -1.56 -22.68
CA LEU A 176 2.66 -0.15 -22.65
C LEU A 176 4.02 0.05 -23.34
N ASP A 177 4.14 1.13 -24.10
CA ASP A 177 5.45 1.55 -24.60
C ASP A 177 6.43 1.90 -23.46
N GLU A 178 7.72 1.88 -23.76
CA GLU A 178 8.78 2.09 -22.78
C GLU A 178 8.69 3.44 -22.07
N LYS A 179 8.30 4.51 -22.80
CA LYS A 179 8.16 5.85 -22.20
C LYS A 179 6.98 5.92 -21.23
N ASN A 180 5.89 5.19 -21.47
CA ASN A 180 4.78 5.06 -20.53
C ASN A 180 5.19 4.23 -19.30
N MET A 181 5.94 3.14 -19.49
CA MET A 181 6.48 2.35 -18.38
C MET A 181 7.40 3.19 -17.50
N GLU A 182 8.29 3.97 -18.11
CA GLU A 182 9.21 4.86 -17.43
C GLU A 182 8.49 6.01 -16.71
N LEU A 183 7.47 6.60 -17.34
CA LEU A 183 6.60 7.59 -16.71
C LEU A 183 5.93 7.03 -15.45
N LEU A 184 5.44 5.78 -15.50
CA LEU A 184 4.87 5.11 -14.32
C LEU A 184 5.91 4.89 -13.22
N ARG A 185 7.15 4.50 -13.57
CA ARG A 185 8.25 4.35 -12.59
C ARG A 185 8.61 5.67 -11.89
N LEU A 186 8.68 6.77 -12.64
CA LEU A 186 8.96 8.12 -12.11
C LEU A 186 7.84 8.61 -11.18
N LEU A 187 6.58 8.40 -11.57
CA LEU A 187 5.42 8.83 -10.78
C LEU A 187 5.09 7.91 -9.60
N ALA A 188 5.56 6.65 -9.61
CA ALA A 188 5.21 5.66 -8.60
C ALA A 188 5.51 6.15 -7.18
N ASN A 189 6.71 6.71 -6.97
CA ASN A 189 7.18 7.19 -5.67
C ASN A 189 7.26 8.72 -5.55
N ASN A 190 7.05 9.46 -6.64
CA ASN A 190 6.97 10.92 -6.63
C ASN A 190 5.78 11.39 -7.49
N ALA A 191 4.58 11.20 -6.96
CA ALA A 191 3.36 11.60 -7.65
C ALA A 191 3.27 13.10 -7.93
N ARG A 192 4.05 13.95 -7.26
CA ARG A 192 4.05 15.41 -7.48
C ARG A 192 5.22 15.90 -8.35
N MET A 193 5.97 15.01 -8.99
CA MET A 193 7.05 15.39 -9.89
C MET A 193 6.55 16.42 -10.93
N PRO A 194 7.26 17.56 -11.10
CA PRO A 194 6.89 18.57 -12.07
C PRO A 194 6.90 18.01 -13.50
N VAL A 195 5.94 18.44 -14.31
CA VAL A 195 5.84 17.99 -15.73
C VAL A 195 7.10 18.32 -16.51
N VAL A 196 7.72 19.47 -16.26
CA VAL A 196 8.97 19.89 -16.93
C VAL A 196 10.12 18.94 -16.59
N GLU A 197 10.19 18.46 -15.35
CA GLU A 197 11.20 17.49 -14.93
C GLU A 197 10.94 16.11 -15.54
N LEU A 198 9.68 15.66 -15.53
CA LEU A 198 9.26 14.42 -16.21
C LEU A 198 9.61 14.49 -17.71
N ALA A 199 9.33 15.61 -18.37
CA ALA A 199 9.64 15.84 -19.77
C ALA A 199 11.14 15.73 -20.05
N LYS A 200 11.98 16.32 -19.19
CA LYS A 200 13.44 16.19 -19.27
C LYS A 200 13.90 14.73 -19.10
N LYS A 201 13.46 14.04 -18.03
CA LYS A 201 13.86 12.65 -17.76
C LYS A 201 13.38 11.67 -18.83
N LEU A 202 12.25 11.96 -19.47
CA LEU A 202 11.67 11.13 -20.54
C LEU A 202 12.14 11.54 -21.94
N GLU A 203 12.88 12.64 -22.10
CA GLU A 203 13.26 13.21 -23.39
C GLU A 203 12.03 13.50 -24.29
N LEU A 204 11.00 14.08 -23.69
CA LEU A 204 9.74 14.42 -24.34
C LEU A 204 9.41 15.91 -24.14
N THR A 205 8.44 16.42 -24.91
CA THR A 205 7.85 17.73 -24.63
C THR A 205 6.91 17.65 -23.42
N SER A 206 6.71 18.78 -22.72
CA SER A 206 5.75 18.84 -21.62
C SER A 206 4.32 18.50 -22.06
N SER A 207 3.93 18.85 -23.29
CA SER A 207 2.62 18.50 -23.85
C SER A 207 2.48 16.99 -24.08
N ALA A 208 3.52 16.32 -24.57
CA ALA A 208 3.52 14.86 -24.73
C ALA A 208 3.41 14.13 -23.39
N VAL A 209 4.11 14.59 -22.34
CA VAL A 209 3.98 14.03 -20.98
C VAL A 209 2.56 14.22 -20.44
N ILE A 210 1.99 15.42 -20.55
CA ILE A 210 0.61 15.68 -20.09
C ILE A 210 -0.39 14.78 -20.81
N TYR A 211 -0.23 14.61 -22.13
CA TYR A 211 -1.07 13.71 -22.92
C TYR A 211 -0.96 12.26 -22.41
N ARG A 212 0.26 11.75 -22.23
CA ARG A 212 0.50 10.39 -21.72
C ARG A 212 -0.10 10.18 -20.33
N MET A 213 0.08 11.12 -19.41
CA MET A 213 -0.52 11.05 -18.08
C MET A 213 -2.05 10.95 -18.15
N ARG A 214 -2.70 11.81 -18.96
CA ARG A 214 -4.16 11.77 -19.15
C ARG A 214 -4.64 10.47 -19.78
N GLU A 215 -3.90 9.93 -20.76
CA GLU A 215 -4.24 8.65 -21.37
C GLU A 215 -4.09 7.48 -20.39
N LEU A 216 -3.03 7.47 -19.57
CA LEU A 216 -2.85 6.46 -18.53
C LEU A 216 -3.93 6.55 -17.44
N GLU A 217 -4.38 7.74 -17.08
CA GLU A 217 -5.53 7.96 -16.19
C GLU A 217 -6.83 7.46 -16.84
N LYS A 218 -7.11 7.88 -18.08
CA LYS A 218 -8.33 7.52 -18.83
C LYS A 218 -8.45 6.01 -19.06
N LYS A 219 -7.34 5.34 -19.37
CA LYS A 219 -7.28 3.87 -19.53
C LYS A 219 -7.22 3.14 -18.18
N GLY A 220 -7.15 3.88 -17.06
CA GLY A 220 -7.14 3.36 -15.71
C GLY A 220 -5.88 2.57 -15.36
N PHE A 221 -4.73 2.91 -15.96
CA PHE A 221 -3.41 2.48 -15.48
C PHE A 221 -3.00 3.27 -14.23
N ILE A 222 -3.33 4.57 -14.21
CA ILE A 222 -3.23 5.43 -13.04
C ILE A 222 -4.62 5.55 -12.42
N GLY A 223 -4.78 5.10 -11.18
CA GLY A 223 -6.05 5.23 -10.46
C GLY A 223 -6.20 6.57 -9.75
N ARG A 224 -5.21 6.91 -8.92
CA ARG A 224 -5.17 8.19 -8.21
C ARG A 224 -3.76 8.52 -7.73
N TYR A 225 -3.55 9.78 -7.41
CA TYR A 225 -2.35 10.27 -6.74
C TYR A 225 -2.68 10.45 -5.25
N SER A 226 -1.89 9.84 -4.35
CA SER A 226 -2.14 9.88 -2.90
C SER A 226 -0.87 10.28 -2.14
N CYS A 227 -0.95 10.34 -0.82
CA CYS A 227 0.17 10.55 0.11
C CYS A 227 0.32 9.34 1.04
N LEU A 228 1.55 8.85 1.20
CA LEU A 228 1.88 7.82 2.17
C LEU A 228 2.01 8.48 3.55
N LEU A 229 1.18 8.03 4.50
CA LEU A 229 1.17 8.56 5.85
C LEU A 229 1.91 7.65 6.82
N ASP A 230 2.65 8.24 7.76
CA ASP A 230 3.16 7.54 8.93
C ASP A 230 2.10 7.50 10.04
N GLY A 231 1.39 6.37 10.14
CA GLY A 231 0.41 6.16 11.20
C GLY A 231 1.02 6.25 12.61
N SER A 232 2.27 5.81 12.80
CA SER A 232 2.92 5.81 14.12
C SER A 232 3.13 7.22 14.66
N LYS A 233 3.46 8.17 13.77
CA LYS A 233 3.56 9.61 14.10
C LYS A 233 2.22 10.22 14.52
N LEU A 234 1.12 9.56 14.19
CA LEU A 234 -0.25 9.99 14.49
C LEU A 234 -0.88 9.20 15.64
N GLY A 235 -0.12 8.28 16.26
CA GLY A 235 -0.62 7.41 17.33
C GLY A 235 -1.42 6.20 16.86
N TYR A 236 -1.32 5.82 15.58
CA TYR A 236 -1.98 4.63 15.03
C TYR A 236 -1.00 3.47 14.88
N VAL A 237 -1.43 2.31 15.34
CA VAL A 237 -0.81 1.00 15.14
C VAL A 237 -1.23 0.43 13.79
N PHE A 238 -0.29 -0.21 13.09
CA PHE A 238 -0.58 -0.93 11.86
C PHE A 238 -0.69 -2.43 12.14
N CYS A 239 -1.88 -2.99 11.99
CA CYS A 239 -2.11 -4.41 12.09
C CYS A 239 -2.45 -4.99 10.71
N LYS A 240 -2.11 -6.25 10.52
CA LYS A 240 -2.58 -7.05 9.39
C LYS A 240 -3.31 -8.27 9.93
N VAL A 241 -4.49 -8.54 9.38
CA VAL A 241 -5.35 -9.67 9.75
C VAL A 241 -5.44 -10.61 8.57
N PHE A 242 -5.39 -11.91 8.85
CA PHE A 242 -5.52 -12.98 7.89
C PHE A 242 -6.74 -13.82 8.23
N LEU A 243 -7.58 -14.10 7.25
CA LEU A 243 -8.80 -14.87 7.42
C LEU A 243 -8.80 -16.09 6.49
N THR A 244 -9.02 -17.26 7.08
CA THR A 244 -9.33 -18.50 6.36
C THR A 244 -10.82 -18.76 6.47
N LEU A 245 -11.47 -19.05 5.36
CA LEU A 245 -12.90 -19.26 5.25
C LEU A 245 -13.22 -20.72 4.95
N ASN A 246 -14.48 -21.10 5.22
CA ASN A 246 -15.03 -22.41 4.85
C ASN A 246 -15.88 -22.37 3.57
N PHE A 247 -16.10 -21.19 2.99
CA PHE A 247 -16.87 -20.95 1.75
C PHE A 247 -18.29 -21.52 1.72
N VAL A 248 -18.93 -21.66 2.89
CA VAL A 248 -20.30 -22.21 2.98
C VAL A 248 -21.38 -21.20 2.60
N ASN A 249 -21.09 -19.90 2.68
CA ASN A 249 -22.08 -18.83 2.49
C ASN A 249 -21.51 -17.61 1.73
N LYS A 250 -21.82 -17.57 0.43
CA LYS A 250 -21.39 -16.48 -0.47
C LYS A 250 -22.00 -15.11 -0.13
N GLU A 251 -23.16 -15.07 0.50
CA GLU A 251 -23.78 -13.80 0.90
C GLU A 251 -23.04 -13.21 2.10
N LYS A 252 -22.71 -14.03 3.10
CA LYS A 252 -21.88 -13.62 4.24
C LYS A 252 -20.49 -13.18 3.83
N GLU A 253 -19.88 -13.80 2.82
CA GLU A 253 -18.62 -13.34 2.25
C GLU A 253 -18.73 -11.91 1.68
N LYS A 254 -19.82 -11.63 0.94
CA LYS A 254 -20.09 -10.28 0.43
C LYS A 254 -20.35 -9.29 1.55
N GLU A 255 -21.08 -9.68 2.60
CA GLU A 255 -21.29 -8.84 3.77
C GLU A 255 -19.98 -8.50 4.49
N LEU A 256 -19.10 -9.49 4.70
CA LEU A 256 -17.77 -9.27 5.28
C LEU A 256 -16.95 -8.30 4.44
N PHE A 257 -16.93 -8.49 3.12
CA PHE A 257 -16.26 -7.59 2.20
C PHE A 257 -16.82 -6.15 2.29
N GLN A 258 -18.14 -5.97 2.28
CA GLN A 258 -18.77 -4.65 2.39
C GLN A 258 -18.51 -3.99 3.75
N PHE A 259 -18.60 -4.76 4.84
CA PHE A 259 -18.23 -4.30 6.18
C PHE A 259 -16.81 -3.76 6.17
N CYS A 260 -15.85 -4.50 5.59
CA CYS A 260 -14.47 -4.09 5.54
C CYS A 260 -14.26 -2.79 4.75
N LEU A 261 -14.92 -2.63 3.59
CA LEU A 261 -14.79 -1.43 2.78
C LEU A 261 -15.43 -0.18 3.42
N GLN A 262 -16.39 -0.38 4.33
CA GLN A 262 -17.11 0.69 5.02
C GLN A 262 -16.55 1.00 6.41
N HIS A 263 -15.56 0.25 6.89
CA HIS A 263 -14.96 0.46 8.21
C HIS A 263 -13.83 1.49 8.16
N ASN A 264 -13.87 2.49 9.06
CA ASN A 264 -12.90 3.59 9.04
C ASN A 264 -11.45 3.13 9.24
N ASN A 265 -11.21 2.11 10.07
CA ASN A 265 -9.85 1.62 10.35
C ASN A 265 -9.28 0.69 9.28
N ILE A 266 -10.09 0.23 8.31
CA ILE A 266 -9.62 -0.68 7.26
C ILE A 266 -9.09 0.14 6.08
N THR A 267 -7.84 -0.13 5.71
CA THR A 267 -7.12 0.62 4.67
C THR A 267 -6.89 -0.19 3.41
N LEU A 268 -6.87 -1.53 3.52
CA LEU A 268 -6.74 -2.42 2.38
C LEU A 268 -7.40 -3.77 2.68
N PHE A 269 -8.06 -4.31 1.66
CA PHE A 269 -8.68 -5.64 1.67
C PHE A 269 -8.18 -6.43 0.46
N VAL A 270 -7.79 -7.68 0.65
CA VAL A 270 -7.19 -8.53 -0.40
C VAL A 270 -7.92 -9.85 -0.45
N TYR A 271 -8.27 -10.28 -1.66
CA TYR A 271 -8.54 -11.67 -1.99
C TYR A 271 -7.22 -12.31 -2.42
N CYS A 272 -6.89 -13.47 -1.88
CA CYS A 272 -5.69 -14.20 -2.22
C CYS A 272 -5.91 -15.70 -2.35
N ILE A 273 -4.94 -16.36 -2.99
CA ILE A 273 -4.79 -17.82 -3.03
C ILE A 273 -3.53 -18.15 -2.24
N GLY A 274 -3.59 -19.18 -1.40
CA GLY A 274 -2.47 -19.63 -0.56
C GLY A 274 -2.97 -20.08 0.80
N GLN A 275 -2.26 -19.70 1.86
CA GLN A 275 -2.58 -20.07 3.24
C GLN A 275 -3.89 -19.46 3.76
N TRP A 276 -4.25 -18.27 3.26
CA TRP A 276 -5.48 -17.57 3.64
C TRP A 276 -6.27 -17.13 2.42
N ASP A 277 -7.56 -16.88 2.65
CA ASP A 277 -8.48 -16.42 1.60
C ASP A 277 -8.51 -14.91 1.53
N PHE A 278 -8.56 -14.23 2.69
CA PHE A 278 -8.54 -12.76 2.79
C PHE A 278 -7.40 -12.22 3.66
N GLU A 279 -6.89 -11.05 3.27
CA GLU A 279 -5.97 -10.26 4.09
C GLU A 279 -6.50 -8.83 4.25
N ILE A 280 -6.41 -8.28 5.46
CA ILE A 280 -6.95 -6.97 5.81
C ILE A 280 -5.86 -6.14 6.50
N ASN A 281 -5.59 -4.94 5.98
CA ASN A 281 -4.73 -3.97 6.64
C ASN A 281 -5.56 -2.99 7.46
N ILE A 282 -5.20 -2.86 8.74
CA ILE A 282 -5.91 -2.05 9.73
C ILE A 282 -4.96 -1.00 10.30
N LYS A 283 -5.39 0.26 10.34
CA LYS A 283 -4.73 1.35 11.07
C LYS A 283 -5.65 1.78 12.21
N ILE A 284 -5.19 1.61 13.44
CA ILE A 284 -6.05 1.74 14.64
C ILE A 284 -5.31 2.43 15.78
N ASP A 285 -6.02 3.19 16.59
CA ASP A 285 -5.45 4.07 17.61
C ASP A 285 -4.97 3.34 18.88
N SER A 286 -5.39 2.09 19.08
CA SER A 286 -5.00 1.30 20.24
C SER A 286 -5.20 -0.21 20.03
N MET A 287 -4.45 -1.02 20.79
CA MET A 287 -4.61 -2.48 20.79
C MET A 287 -5.95 -2.95 21.38
N PRO A 288 -6.53 -2.31 22.42
CA PRO A 288 -7.91 -2.61 22.86
C PRO A 288 -8.94 -2.39 21.76
N ALA A 289 -8.89 -1.28 21.02
CA ALA A 289 -9.79 -1.04 19.89
C ALA A 289 -9.61 -2.09 18.78
N PHE A 290 -8.36 -2.53 18.53
CA PHE A 290 -8.08 -3.64 17.63
C PHE A 290 -8.72 -4.95 18.08
N HIS A 291 -8.64 -5.27 19.36
CA HIS A 291 -9.28 -6.45 19.93
C HIS A 291 -10.80 -6.43 19.74
N GLU A 292 -11.44 -5.30 20.02
CA GLU A 292 -12.89 -5.16 19.82
C GLU A 292 -13.29 -5.29 18.35
N LEU A 293 -12.53 -4.70 17.42
CA LEU A 293 -12.78 -4.87 15.98
C LEU A 293 -12.64 -6.34 15.54
N LEU A 294 -11.60 -7.05 16.01
CA LEU A 294 -11.44 -8.47 15.72
C LEU A 294 -12.59 -9.31 16.30
N LYS A 295 -13.02 -8.99 17.52
CA LYS A 295 -14.15 -9.66 18.18
C LYS A 295 -15.44 -9.45 17.40
N GLU A 296 -15.70 -8.22 16.93
CA GLU A 296 -16.85 -7.92 16.08
C GLU A 296 -16.81 -8.72 14.78
N ILE A 297 -15.68 -8.72 14.08
CA ILE A 297 -15.51 -9.49 12.83
C ILE A 297 -15.77 -10.98 13.06
N LYS A 298 -15.16 -11.57 14.10
CA LYS A 298 -15.33 -13.00 14.42
C LYS A 298 -16.76 -13.33 14.82
N ALA A 299 -17.42 -12.49 15.61
CA ALA A 299 -18.79 -12.73 16.06
C ALA A 299 -19.81 -12.57 14.92
N ARG A 300 -19.65 -11.53 14.09
CA ARG A 300 -20.59 -11.23 13.01
C ARG A 300 -20.48 -12.19 11.82
N PHE A 301 -19.29 -12.73 11.59
CA PHE A 301 -18.99 -13.60 10.44
C PHE A 301 -18.50 -14.99 10.86
N SER A 302 -18.89 -15.45 12.07
CA SER A 302 -18.51 -16.75 12.63
C SER A 302 -18.91 -17.93 11.76
N GLU A 303 -19.97 -17.79 10.96
CA GLU A 303 -20.45 -18.83 10.05
C GLU A 303 -19.43 -19.15 8.95
N ILE A 304 -18.68 -18.15 8.48
CA ILE A 304 -17.74 -18.30 7.35
C ILE A 304 -16.28 -18.30 7.78
N ILE A 305 -15.92 -17.64 8.89
CA ILE A 305 -14.54 -17.55 9.37
C ILE A 305 -14.16 -18.84 10.09
N LYS A 306 -13.23 -19.58 9.51
CA LYS A 306 -12.64 -20.78 10.11
C LYS A 306 -11.48 -20.41 11.04
N GLU A 307 -10.53 -19.62 10.54
CA GLU A 307 -9.36 -19.18 11.29
C GLU A 307 -9.13 -17.68 11.08
N CYS A 308 -8.60 -17.04 12.12
CA CYS A 308 -8.29 -15.61 12.10
C CYS A 308 -7.00 -15.36 12.86
N GLU A 309 -5.98 -14.97 12.11
CA GLU A 309 -4.64 -14.66 12.62
C GLU A 309 -4.34 -13.17 12.40
N SER A 310 -3.34 -12.66 13.11
CA SER A 310 -2.91 -11.28 12.92
C SER A 310 -1.45 -11.07 13.25
N VAL A 311 -0.87 -10.03 12.66
CA VAL A 311 0.44 -9.50 13.01
C VAL A 311 0.39 -7.99 13.21
N ILE A 312 1.30 -7.48 14.02
CA ILE A 312 1.51 -6.03 14.20
C ILE A 312 2.72 -5.62 13.36
N ILE A 313 2.52 -4.73 12.39
CA ILE A 313 3.61 -4.18 11.58
C ILE A 313 4.25 -3.01 12.35
N PHE A 314 5.48 -3.19 12.82
CA PHE A 314 6.19 -2.14 13.57
C PHE A 314 7.21 -1.38 12.72
N LYS A 315 7.66 -1.95 11.58
CA LYS A 315 8.63 -1.27 10.70
C LYS A 315 8.43 -1.63 9.23
N GLU A 316 8.24 -0.62 8.40
CA GLU A 316 8.24 -0.75 6.94
C GLU A 316 9.62 -0.34 6.40
N HIS A 317 10.34 -1.27 5.80
CA HIS A 317 11.69 -1.05 5.26
C HIS A 317 11.66 -0.59 3.81
N LYS A 318 10.64 -0.98 3.05
CA LYS A 318 10.41 -0.56 1.67
C LYS A 318 8.93 -0.49 1.39
N PHE A 319 8.53 0.53 0.64
CA PHE A 319 7.18 0.69 0.12
C PHE A 319 7.24 1.38 -1.23
N ASN A 320 6.99 0.65 -2.31
CA ASN A 320 6.92 1.08 -3.69
C ASN A 320 5.57 0.62 -4.24
N ARG A 321 4.97 1.40 -5.16
CA ARG A 321 3.72 0.99 -5.83
C ARG A 321 3.94 0.39 -7.21
N PHE A 322 5.20 0.27 -7.64
CA PHE A 322 5.57 -0.20 -8.96
C PHE A 322 6.95 -0.90 -8.94
N PRO A 323 7.11 -2.04 -9.62
CA PRO A 323 8.42 -2.67 -9.82
C PRO A 323 9.41 -1.74 -10.56
N GLY A 324 10.62 -1.59 -10.02
CA GLY A 324 11.62 -0.66 -10.58
C GLY A 324 11.26 0.82 -10.41
N ALA A 325 10.35 1.16 -9.48
CA ALA A 325 10.11 2.55 -9.12
C ALA A 325 11.37 3.22 -8.60
N TYR A 326 11.65 4.44 -9.08
CA TYR A 326 12.78 5.22 -8.60
C TYR A 326 12.62 5.58 -7.12
N PRO A 327 13.72 5.64 -6.35
CA PRO A 327 13.70 6.15 -4.99
C PRO A 327 13.18 7.60 -4.95
N THR A 328 12.64 8.01 -3.80
CA THR A 328 12.34 9.43 -3.57
C THR A 328 13.65 10.21 -3.47
N GLY A 329 13.89 11.15 -4.39
CA GLY A 329 15.06 12.04 -4.34
C GLY A 329 16.21 11.71 -5.30
N SER A 330 15.97 10.91 -6.34
CA SER A 330 16.93 10.62 -7.43
C SER A 330 17.01 11.68 -8.51
#